data_AF-A0A2M9QBD4-F1
#
_entry.id   AF-A0A2M9QBD4-F1
#
_cell.length_a   1.000
_cell.length_b   1.000
_cell.length_c   1.000
_cell.angle_alpha   90.00
_cell.angle_beta   90.00
_cell.angle_gamma   90.00
#
_symmetry.space_group_name_H-M   'P 1'
#
loop_
_entity.id
_entity.type
_entity.pdbx_description
1 polymer ?
#
loop_
_entity_poly.entity_id
_entity_poly.type
_entity_poly.pdbx_seq_one_letter_code
_entity_poly.pdbx_strand_id
1 'polypeptide(L)'
;LYAPVMLVLFLLGVAFGYFIVNPLSYAFLVSVGATNFDVMVSANEYMHFLVMTTIPLGLLFELPIVALFLSSIGVLTAESMKKIRGWSYIGMGVGSAVITPPDFISQLLVLIPMIILYEISIYLVKRIERKQIESTA
;
A
#
# COMPACT_ATOMS: atom_id res chain seq x y z
N LEU A 1 11.87 -6.09 -18.49
CA LEU A 1 10.43 -6.43 -18.63
C LEU A 1 9.55 -5.86 -17.51
N TYR A 2 10.07 -5.60 -16.30
CA TYR A 2 9.28 -5.11 -15.16
C TYR A 2 8.94 -3.60 -15.16
N ALA A 3 9.69 -2.78 -15.90
CA ALA A 3 9.54 -1.31 -15.92
C ALA A 3 8.13 -0.78 -16.29
N PRO A 4 7.43 -1.26 -17.35
CA PRO A 4 6.11 -0.74 -17.67
C PRO A 4 5.06 -1.12 -16.61
N VAL A 5 5.19 -2.29 -15.98
CA VAL A 5 4.25 -2.74 -14.95
C VAL A 5 4.43 -1.93 -13.66
N MET A 6 5.67 -1.60 -13.28
CA MET A 6 5.95 -0.69 -12.15
C MET A 6 5.25 0.65 -12.34
N LEU A 7 5.38 1.26 -13.52
CA LEU A 7 4.79 2.57 -13.81
C LEU A 7 3.26 2.53 -13.71
N VAL A 8 2.63 1.47 -14.25
CA VAL A 8 1.17 1.29 -14.15
C VAL A 8 0.73 1.12 -12.70
N LEU A 9 1.43 0.30 -11.91
CA LEU A 9 1.12 0.10 -10.48
C LEU A 9 1.32 1.38 -9.67
N PHE A 10 2.39 2.11 -9.93
CA PHE A 10 2.67 3.39 -9.27
C PHE A 10 1.59 4.42 -9.57
N LEU A 11 1.22 4.60 -10.86
CA LEU A 11 0.12 5.49 -11.24
C LEU A 11 -1.20 5.05 -10.63
N LEU A 12 -1.46 3.75 -10.54
CA LEU A 12 -2.67 3.22 -9.91
C LEU A 12 -2.68 3.47 -8.40
N GLY A 13 -1.52 3.37 -7.72
CA GLY A 13 -1.38 3.70 -6.31
C GLY A 13 -1.55 5.20 -6.03
N VAL A 14 -0.98 6.06 -6.87
CA VAL A 14 -1.17 7.52 -6.81
C VAL A 14 -2.64 7.88 -7.06
N ALA A 15 -3.28 7.27 -8.07
CA ALA A 15 -4.69 7.48 -8.35
C ALA A 15 -5.56 7.02 -7.17
N PHE A 16 -5.26 5.87 -6.58
CA PHE A 16 -5.98 5.36 -5.41
C PHE A 16 -5.81 6.31 -4.20
N GLY A 17 -4.61 6.84 -3.97
CA GLY A 17 -4.35 7.80 -2.88
C GLY A 17 -5.11 9.10 -3.06
N TYR A 18 -5.11 9.63 -4.28
CA TYR A 18 -5.74 10.90 -4.60
C TYR A 18 -7.27 10.82 -4.64
N PHE A 19 -7.83 9.81 -5.32
CA PHE A 19 -9.28 9.73 -5.58
C PHE A 19 -10.06 8.99 -4.51
N ILE A 20 -9.43 8.12 -3.72
CA ILE A 20 -10.13 7.30 -2.71
C ILE A 20 -9.68 7.69 -1.32
N VAL A 21 -8.39 7.54 -0.98
CA VAL A 21 -7.93 7.74 0.40
C VAL A 21 -8.15 9.19 0.84
N ASN A 22 -7.60 10.16 0.11
CA ASN A 22 -7.66 11.57 0.47
C ASN A 22 -9.09 12.10 0.72
N PRO A 23 -10.08 11.96 -0.19
CA PRO A 23 -11.43 12.50 0.05
C PRO A 23 -12.14 11.80 1.22
N LEU A 24 -11.98 10.49 1.39
CA LEU A 24 -12.58 9.75 2.50
C LEU A 24 -11.98 10.16 3.84
N SER A 25 -10.65 10.23 3.91
CA SER A 25 -9.91 10.68 5.09
C SER A 25 -10.25 12.11 5.46
N TYR A 26 -10.26 13.02 4.49
CA TYR A 26 -10.58 14.43 4.71
C TYR A 26 -12.03 14.62 5.17
N ALA A 27 -12.99 13.95 4.54
CA ALA A 27 -14.38 14.00 4.96
C ALA A 27 -14.55 13.49 6.40
N PHE A 28 -13.85 12.42 6.77
CA PHE A 28 -13.85 11.90 8.13
C PHE A 28 -13.26 12.91 9.13
N LEU A 29 -12.07 13.45 8.87
CA LEU A 29 -11.42 14.48 9.70
C LEU A 29 -12.32 15.70 9.93
N VAL A 30 -12.92 16.24 8.87
CA VAL A 30 -13.82 17.39 8.96
C VAL A 30 -15.08 17.04 9.75
N SER A 31 -15.68 15.86 9.52
CA SER A 31 -16.89 15.44 10.24
C SER A 31 -16.67 15.30 11.74
N VAL A 32 -15.51 14.77 12.15
CA VAL A 32 -15.13 14.65 13.57
C VAL A 32 -14.85 16.02 14.18
N GLY A 33 -14.12 16.89 13.47
CA GLY A 33 -13.81 18.25 13.92
C GLY A 33 -15.06 19.13 14.07
N ALA A 34 -15.96 19.10 13.08
CA ALA A 34 -17.18 19.91 13.03
C ALA A 34 -18.19 19.56 14.13
N THR A 35 -18.02 18.41 14.79
CA THR A 35 -18.87 18.01 15.91
C THR A 35 -18.61 18.86 17.17
N ASN A 36 -17.41 19.42 17.33
CA ASN A 36 -17.01 20.15 18.56
C ASN A 36 -16.31 21.50 18.31
N PHE A 37 -15.86 21.80 17.09
CA PHE A 37 -15.06 22.98 16.78
C PHE A 37 -15.43 23.61 15.43
N ASP A 38 -15.16 24.91 15.30
CA ASP A 38 -15.23 25.61 14.02
C ASP A 38 -14.00 25.22 13.17
N VAL A 39 -14.22 24.42 12.13
CA VAL A 39 -13.14 23.79 11.36
C VAL A 39 -12.58 24.77 10.34
N MET A 40 -11.45 25.40 10.64
CA MET A 40 -10.68 26.19 9.68
C MET A 40 -9.60 25.33 9.03
N VAL A 41 -9.82 24.91 7.79
CA VAL A 41 -8.81 24.19 7.01
C VAL A 41 -7.95 25.17 6.22
N SER A 42 -6.65 25.15 6.46
CA SER A 42 -5.71 25.91 5.64
C SER A 42 -5.36 25.16 4.34
N ALA A 43 -5.19 25.91 3.25
CA ALA A 43 -4.77 25.31 1.97
C ALA A 43 -3.40 24.62 2.08
N ASN A 44 -2.52 25.13 2.95
CA ASN A 44 -1.20 24.54 3.17
C ASN A 44 -1.28 23.17 3.86
N GLU A 45 -2.12 23.02 4.88
CA GLU A 45 -2.33 21.72 5.54
C GLU A 45 -3.00 20.70 4.61
N TYR A 46 -3.98 21.15 3.81
CA TYR A 46 -4.61 20.30 2.81
C TYR A 46 -3.60 19.80 1.76
N MET A 47 -2.76 20.69 1.23
CA MET A 47 -1.70 20.31 0.27
C MET A 47 -0.65 19.40 0.90
N HIS A 48 -0.25 19.66 2.14
CA HIS A 48 0.67 18.80 2.87
C HIS A 48 0.08 17.40 3.07
N PHE A 49 -1.18 17.31 3.52
CA PHE A 49 -1.91 16.06 3.67
C PHE A 49 -1.99 15.28 2.35
N LEU A 50 -2.36 15.96 1.27
CA LEU A 50 -2.41 15.42 -0.09
C LEU A 50 -1.10 14.76 -0.52
N VAL A 51 0.02 15.47 -0.41
CA VAL A 51 1.34 15.00 -0.86
C VAL A 51 1.82 13.86 0.03
N MET A 52 1.71 14.03 1.35
CA MET A 52 2.21 13.08 2.35
C MET A 52 1.43 11.76 2.35
N THR A 53 0.16 11.75 1.94
CA THR A 53 -0.62 10.52 1.79
C THR A 53 -0.47 9.88 0.41
N THR A 54 -0.49 10.69 -0.66
CA THR A 54 -0.55 10.16 -2.04
C THR A 54 0.79 9.58 -2.49
N ILE A 55 1.92 10.25 -2.21
CA ILE A 55 3.23 9.82 -2.70
C ILE A 55 3.67 8.48 -2.07
N PRO A 56 3.64 8.31 -0.73
CA PRO A 56 4.02 7.03 -0.13
C PRO A 56 3.08 5.90 -0.54
N LEU A 57 1.79 6.18 -0.75
CA LEU A 57 0.86 5.16 -1.22
C LEU A 57 1.19 4.66 -2.64
N GLY A 58 1.60 5.56 -3.53
CA GLY A 58 2.15 5.17 -4.84
C GLY A 58 3.32 4.19 -4.70
N LEU A 59 4.27 4.48 -3.80
CA LEU A 59 5.41 3.60 -3.53
C LEU A 59 5.00 2.26 -2.90
N LEU A 60 4.00 2.25 -2.02
CA LEU A 60 3.47 1.02 -1.45
C LEU A 60 2.84 0.09 -2.49
N PHE A 61 2.30 0.63 -3.58
CA PHE A 61 1.79 -0.17 -4.68
C PHE A 61 2.89 -0.86 -5.51
N GLU A 62 4.16 -0.53 -5.28
CA GLU A 62 5.30 -1.22 -5.89
C GLU A 62 5.68 -2.52 -5.17
N LEU A 63 5.20 -2.73 -3.92
CA LEU A 63 5.41 -3.95 -3.13
C LEU A 63 5.28 -5.26 -3.93
N PRO A 64 4.25 -5.48 -4.77
CA PRO A 64 4.15 -6.70 -5.57
C PRO A 64 5.29 -6.89 -6.56
N ILE A 65 5.76 -5.83 -7.22
CA ILE A 65 6.87 -5.96 -8.16
C ILE A 65 8.18 -6.19 -7.42
N VAL A 66 8.38 -5.51 -6.29
CA VAL A 66 9.56 -5.73 -5.44
C VAL A 66 9.61 -7.18 -4.94
N ALA A 67 8.47 -7.73 -4.48
CA ALA A 67 8.39 -9.13 -4.04
C ALA A 67 8.70 -10.12 -5.18
N LEU A 68 8.17 -9.87 -6.38
CA LEU A 68 8.46 -10.70 -7.55
C LEU A 68 9.93 -10.64 -7.96
N PHE A 69 10.52 -9.44 -7.94
CA PHE A 69 11.93 -9.26 -8.24
C PHE A 69 12.82 -10.00 -7.24
N LEU A 70 12.57 -9.84 -5.93
CA LEU A 70 13.30 -10.53 -4.86
C LEU A 70 13.15 -12.05 -4.96
N SER A 71 11.98 -12.54 -5.38
CA SER A 71 11.78 -13.96 -5.62
C SER A 71 12.53 -14.46 -6.84
N SER A 72 12.57 -13.69 -7.93
CA SER A 72 13.30 -14.08 -9.15
C SER A 72 14.80 -14.27 -8.95
N ILE A 73 15.39 -13.60 -7.96
CA ILE A 73 16.81 -13.73 -7.57
C ILE A 73 17.03 -14.73 -6.42
N GLY A 74 15.98 -15.42 -5.97
CA GLY A 74 16.04 -16.46 -4.94
C GLY A 74 16.13 -15.96 -3.49
N VAL A 75 15.98 -14.66 -3.25
CA VAL A 75 16.04 -14.07 -1.89
C VAL A 75 14.73 -14.30 -1.12
N LEU A 76 13.59 -14.35 -1.84
CA LEU A 76 12.26 -14.44 -1.23
C LEU A 76 11.48 -15.61 -1.85
N THR A 77 10.91 -16.48 -1.01
CA THR A 77 10.04 -17.58 -1.48
C THR A 77 8.59 -17.39 -1.05
N ALA A 78 7.64 -17.98 -1.78
CA ALA A 78 6.23 -17.94 -1.40
C ALA A 78 5.99 -18.54 -0.01
N GLU A 79 6.76 -19.56 0.36
CA GLU A 79 6.70 -20.18 1.68
C GLU A 79 7.22 -19.24 2.78
N SER A 80 8.35 -18.56 2.53
CA SER A 80 8.91 -17.58 3.46
C SER A 80 7.94 -16.43 3.72
N MET A 81 7.35 -15.86 2.65
CA MET A 81 6.34 -14.82 2.75
C MET A 81 5.11 -15.27 3.55
N LYS A 82 4.70 -16.53 3.40
CA LYS A 82 3.58 -17.10 4.16
C LYS A 82 3.89 -17.27 5.64
N LYS A 83 5.11 -17.71 5.97
CA LYS A 83 5.55 -17.91 7.35
C LYS A 83 5.55 -16.61 8.15
N ILE A 84 5.87 -15.49 7.50
CA ILE A 84 5.96 -14.18 8.15
C ILE A 84 4.69 -13.31 7.99
N ARG A 85 3.55 -13.85 7.52
CA ARG A 85 2.32 -13.07 7.26
C ARG A 85 1.91 -12.17 8.43
N GLY A 86 1.95 -12.70 9.66
CA GLY A 86 1.62 -11.93 10.86
C GLY A 86 2.55 -10.72 11.05
N TRP A 87 3.86 -10.90 10.84
CA TRP A 87 4.84 -9.82 10.92
C TRP A 87 4.70 -8.82 9.77
N SER A 88 4.39 -9.28 8.57
CA SER A 88 4.12 -8.42 7.42
C SER A 88 2.90 -7.54 7.66
N TYR A 89 1.82 -8.08 8.23
CA TYR A 89 0.63 -7.29 8.57
C TYR A 89 0.92 -6.23 9.62
N ILE A 90 1.71 -6.56 10.64
CA ILE A 90 2.16 -5.59 11.65
C ILE A 90 3.03 -4.52 11.00
N GLY A 91 4.01 -4.90 10.16
CA GLY A 91 4.87 -3.95 9.45
C GLY A 91 4.10 -3.02 8.52
N MET A 92 3.10 -3.54 7.81
CA MET A 92 2.18 -2.73 7.00
C MET A 92 1.31 -1.81 7.87
N GLY A 93 0.84 -2.29 9.03
CA GLY A 93 0.12 -1.49 10.01
C GLY A 93 0.94 -0.30 10.51
N VAL A 94 2.20 -0.55 10.88
CA VAL A 94 3.14 0.50 11.30
C VAL A 94 3.45 1.45 10.15
N GLY A 95 3.72 0.92 8.94
CA GLY A 95 3.98 1.73 7.76
C GLY A 95 2.81 2.64 7.41
N SER A 96 1.58 2.12 7.47
CA SER A 96 0.36 2.91 7.24
C SER A 96 0.23 4.03 8.28
N ALA A 97 0.46 3.75 9.56
CA ALA A 97 0.37 4.73 10.63
C ALA A 97 1.42 5.85 10.55
N VAL A 98 2.54 5.63 9.88
CA VAL A 98 3.56 6.66 9.62
C VAL A 98 3.15 7.59 8.48
N ILE A 99 2.42 7.06 7.49
CA ILE A 99 2.01 7.78 6.29
C ILE A 99 0.71 8.54 6.53
N THR A 100 -0.26 7.89 7.16
CA THR A 100 -1.55 8.50 7.47
C THR A 100 -1.47 9.25 8.80
N PRO A 101 -2.29 10.29 8.99
CA PRO A 101 -2.53 10.84 10.31
C PRO A 101 -2.96 9.74 11.31
N PRO A 102 -2.91 10.00 12.62
CA PRO A 102 -3.29 9.05 13.66
C PRO A 102 -4.82 8.91 13.75
N ASP A 103 -5.47 8.61 12.64
CA ASP A 103 -6.90 8.38 12.54
C ASP A 103 -7.18 6.94 12.05
N PHE A 104 -8.08 6.25 12.76
CA PHE A 104 -8.33 4.82 12.56
C PHE A 104 -8.91 4.49 11.18
N ILE A 105 -9.73 5.39 10.62
CA ILE A 105 -10.41 5.16 9.35
C ILE A 105 -9.42 5.24 8.19
N SER A 106 -8.60 6.29 8.12
CA SER A 106 -7.59 6.43 7.05
C SER A 106 -6.54 5.34 7.13
N GLN A 107 -6.14 4.95 8.34
CA GLN A 107 -5.22 3.85 8.53
C GLN A 107 -5.78 2.54 7.95
N LEU A 108 -7.05 2.22 8.20
CA LEU A 108 -7.70 1.04 7.62
C LEU A 108 -7.86 1.14 6.09
N LEU A 109 -8.20 2.33 5.58
CA LEU A 109 -8.33 2.57 4.13
C LEU A 109 -7.03 2.32 3.37
N VAL A 110 -5.88 2.55 3.99
CA VAL A 110 -4.55 2.25 3.44
C VAL A 110 -4.13 0.81 3.73
N LEU A 111 -4.38 0.31 4.93
CA LEU A 111 -3.94 -1.03 5.35
C LEU A 111 -4.62 -2.14 4.56
N ILE A 112 -5.93 -2.04 4.30
CA ILE A 112 -6.70 -3.03 3.55
C ILE A 112 -6.11 -3.27 2.14
N PRO A 113 -5.94 -2.25 1.28
CA PRO A 113 -5.35 -2.46 -0.05
C PRO A 113 -3.91 -2.95 0.04
N MET A 114 -3.12 -2.53 1.03
CA MET A 114 -1.76 -3.07 1.23
C MET A 114 -1.77 -4.57 1.51
N ILE A 115 -2.66 -5.04 2.37
CA ILE A 115 -2.82 -6.48 2.66
C ILE A 115 -3.22 -7.24 1.40
N ILE A 116 -4.17 -6.70 0.63
CA ILE A 116 -4.60 -7.31 -0.64
C ILE A 116 -3.42 -7.42 -1.62
N LEU A 117 -2.63 -6.35 -1.76
CA LEU A 117 -1.45 -6.34 -2.62
C LEU A 117 -0.41 -7.36 -2.14
N TYR A 118 -0.19 -7.49 -0.84
CA TYR A 118 0.71 -8.49 -0.28
C TYR A 118 0.27 -9.92 -0.60
N GLU A 119 -1.03 -10.22 -0.50
CA GLU A 119 -1.58 -11.52 -0.86
C GLU A 119 -1.48 -11.82 -2.36
N ILE A 120 -1.74 -10.81 -3.21
CA ILE A 120 -1.52 -10.91 -4.66
C ILE A 120 -0.04 -11.21 -4.94
N SER A 121 0.87 -10.58 -4.20
CA SER A 121 2.32 -10.79 -4.34
C SER A 121 2.70 -12.23 -4.04
N ILE A 122 2.21 -12.79 -2.92
CA ILE A 122 2.44 -14.21 -2.56
C ILE A 122 1.93 -15.14 -3.67
N TYR A 123 0.74 -14.86 -4.20
CA TYR A 123 0.14 -15.67 -5.26
C TYR A 123 0.97 -15.65 -6.55
N LEU A 124 1.42 -14.46 -6.98
CA LEU A 124 2.24 -14.29 -8.17
C LEU A 124 3.60 -14.98 -8.02
N VAL A 125 4.26 -14.82 -6.87
CA VAL A 125 5.53 -15.48 -6.55
C VAL A 125 5.38 -17.00 -6.62
N LYS A 126 4.35 -17.56 -5.96
CA LYS A 126 4.06 -19.01 -5.99
C LYS A 126 3.88 -19.54 -7.42
N ARG A 127 3.22 -18.75 -8.29
CA ARG A 127 2.98 -19.15 -9.69
C ARG A 127 4.26 -19.17 -10.51
N ILE A 128 5.19 -18.24 -10.24
CA ILE A 128 6.50 -18.20 -10.91
C ILE A 128 7.39 -19.36 -10.43
N GLU A 129 7.47 -19.59 -9.12
CA GLU A 129 8.23 -20.71 -8.55
C GLU A 129 7.78 -22.05 -9.15
N ARG A 130 6.47 -22.29 -9.23
CA ARG A 130 5.94 -23.53 -9.81
C ARG A 130 6.34 -23.72 -11.28
N LYS A 131 6.30 -22.64 -12.09
CA LYS A 131 6.73 -22.69 -13.50
C LYS A 131 8.22 -23.00 -13.66
N GLN A 132 9.06 -22.49 -12.75
CA GLN A 132 10.51 -22.75 -12.79
C GLN A 132 10.82 -24.22 -12.45
N ILE A 133 10.09 -24.82 -11.51
CA ILE A 133 10.22 -26.23 -11.16
C ILE A 133 9.77 -27.13 -12.31
N GLU A 134 8.63 -26.84 -12.94
CA GLU A 134 8.11 -27.59 -14.11
C GLU A 134 9.01 -27.49 -15.36
N SER A 135 9.82 -26.42 -15.50
CA SER A 135 10.78 -26.27 -16.60
C SER A 135 12.10 -27.03 -16.39
N THR A 136 12.38 -27.47 -15.17
CA THR A 136 13.64 -28.15 -14.82
C THR A 136 13.46 -29.67 -14.66
N ALA A 137 12.21 -30.14 -14.61
CA ALA A 137 11.82 -31.55 -14.56
C ALA A 137 11.53 -32.11 -15.96
#